data_AF-A0A815QB15-F1
#
_entry.id   AF-A0A815QB15-F1
#
_cell.length_a   1.000
_cell.length_b   1.000
_cell.length_c   1.000
_cell.angle_alpha   90.00
_cell.angle_beta   90.00
_cell.angle_gamma   90.00
#
_symmetry.space_group_name_H-M   'P 1'
#
loop_
_entity.id
_entity.type
_entity.pdbx_description
1 polymer ?
#
loop_
_entity_poly.entity_id
_entity_poly.type
_entity_poly.pdbx_seq_one_letter_code
_entity_poly.pdbx_strand_id
1 'polypeptide(L)'
;MSLDDDIDIVWQANIENSKQICLSNDNLDKNLRLILTSIAEAYNNASHWTIRRQILSIMAKDVTFSTIRIFIPDLTSHRFNMARRHADFEGKGAVVDDTRTPIIRYDDYQLEHFIEFIVSPHICTDLPFGEKQLHLSTGETLLIPLTIRNLAPQRIIEQYYNYCKEYYGDTFRPLGQITLFSILNGCTASIRRSLQGLDSFSAEGSTSFDLLTSIVDGLSTLGIFC
;
A
#
# COMPACT_ATOMS: atom_id res chain seq x y z
N MET A 1 -36.85 -36.80 -70.08
CA MET A 1 -36.66 -36.52 -68.65
C MET A 1 -35.33 -35.80 -68.55
N SER A 2 -35.40 -34.51 -68.25
CA SER A 2 -34.45 -33.43 -68.54
C SER A 2 -33.22 -33.47 -67.63
N LEU A 3 -32.04 -33.68 -68.20
CA LEU A 3 -30.75 -33.47 -67.52
C LEU A 3 -30.44 -31.98 -67.23
N ASP A 4 -31.16 -31.06 -67.89
CA ASP A 4 -30.97 -29.61 -67.70
C ASP A 4 -31.57 -29.08 -66.39
N ASP A 5 -32.61 -29.74 -65.84
CA ASP A 5 -33.25 -29.29 -64.60
C ASP A 5 -32.35 -29.47 -63.36
N ASP A 6 -31.52 -30.53 -63.35
CA ASP A 6 -30.59 -30.80 -62.24
C ASP A 6 -29.44 -29.78 -62.14
N ILE A 7 -28.99 -29.26 -63.29
CA ILE A 7 -27.90 -28.27 -63.35
C ILE A 7 -28.42 -26.92 -62.84
N ASP A 8 -29.62 -26.51 -63.26
CA ASP A 8 -30.23 -25.25 -62.82
C ASP A 8 -30.55 -25.24 -61.32
N ILE A 9 -30.97 -26.38 -60.74
CA ILE A 9 -31.17 -26.52 -59.29
C ILE A 9 -29.86 -26.30 -58.52
N VAL A 10 -28.75 -26.88 -58.99
CA VAL A 10 -27.43 -26.72 -58.34
C VAL A 10 -26.92 -25.27 -58.44
N TRP A 11 -27.14 -24.61 -59.58
CA TRP A 11 -26.78 -23.20 -59.75
C TRP A 11 -27.59 -22.28 -58.84
N GLN A 12 -28.90 -22.49 -58.72
CA GLN A 12 -29.75 -21.70 -57.82
C GLN A 12 -29.35 -21.89 -56.35
N ALA A 13 -29.08 -23.13 -55.92
CA ALA A 13 -28.60 -23.41 -54.56
C ALA A 13 -27.26 -22.72 -54.25
N ASN A 14 -26.35 -22.65 -55.24
CA ASN A 14 -25.05 -21.99 -55.06
C ASN A 14 -25.18 -20.46 -55.01
N ILE A 15 -26.13 -19.88 -55.76
CA ILE A 15 -26.47 -18.45 -55.71
C ILE A 15 -27.08 -18.10 -54.35
N GLU A 16 -28.00 -18.92 -53.84
CA GLU A 16 -28.61 -18.73 -52.51
C GLU A 16 -27.57 -18.83 -51.39
N ASN A 17 -26.67 -19.81 -51.46
CA ASN A 17 -25.58 -19.96 -50.50
C ASN A 17 -24.62 -18.75 -50.54
N SER A 18 -24.25 -18.28 -51.73
CA SER A 18 -23.44 -17.06 -51.92
C SER A 18 -24.14 -15.82 -51.34
N LYS A 19 -25.46 -15.67 -51.54
CA LYS A 19 -26.25 -14.59 -50.93
C LYS A 19 -26.26 -14.69 -49.39
N GLN A 20 -26.43 -15.89 -48.83
CA GLN A 20 -26.39 -16.10 -47.38
C GLN A 20 -25.01 -15.78 -46.79
N ILE A 21 -23.91 -16.15 -47.45
CA ILE A 21 -22.55 -15.81 -47.04
C ILE A 21 -22.34 -14.29 -47.07
N CYS A 22 -22.79 -13.60 -48.12
CA CYS A 22 -22.71 -12.14 -48.22
C CYS A 22 -23.51 -11.42 -47.11
N LEU A 23 -24.74 -11.88 -46.82
CA LEU A 23 -25.57 -11.34 -45.74
C LEU A 23 -24.93 -11.56 -44.35
N SER A 24 -24.33 -12.72 -44.15
CA SER A 24 -23.62 -13.07 -42.91
C SER A 24 -22.39 -12.18 -42.69
N ASN A 25 -21.63 -11.91 -43.76
CA ASN A 25 -20.47 -11.03 -43.74
C ASN A 25 -20.86 -9.56 -43.47
N ASP A 26 -21.95 -9.06 -44.06
CA ASP A 26 -22.45 -7.71 -43.80
C ASP A 26 -22.91 -7.52 -42.34
N ASN A 27 -23.53 -8.55 -41.76
CA ASN A 27 -23.92 -8.53 -40.35
C ASN A 27 -22.69 -8.56 -39.42
N LEU A 28 -21.67 -9.35 -39.76
CA LEU A 28 -20.41 -9.39 -39.01
C LEU A 28 -19.70 -8.02 -39.00
N ASP A 29 -19.65 -7.35 -40.15
CA ASP A 29 -19.05 -6.00 -40.28
C ASP A 29 -19.82 -4.94 -39.46
N LYS A 30 -21.15 -5.03 -39.41
CA LYS A 30 -21.98 -4.17 -38.56
C LYS A 30 -21.70 -4.39 -37.07
N ASN A 31 -21.62 -5.64 -36.63
CA ASN A 31 -21.31 -5.98 -35.25
C ASN A 31 -19.90 -5.54 -34.85
N LEU A 32 -18.92 -5.69 -35.73
CA LEU A 32 -17.55 -5.24 -35.48
C LEU A 32 -17.51 -3.71 -35.30
N ARG A 33 -18.19 -2.96 -36.17
CA ARG A 33 -18.33 -1.50 -36.04
C ARG A 33 -18.96 -1.10 -34.71
N LEU A 34 -20.01 -1.80 -34.28
CA LEU A 34 -20.67 -1.55 -33.00
C LEU A 34 -19.68 -1.75 -31.82
N ILE A 35 -18.95 -2.86 -31.82
CA ILE A 35 -17.95 -3.14 -30.79
C ILE A 35 -16.86 -2.06 -30.75
N LEU A 36 -16.34 -1.64 -31.91
CA LEU A 36 -15.36 -0.57 -31.99
C LEU A 36 -15.90 0.78 -31.49
N THR A 37 -17.17 1.10 -31.77
CA THR A 37 -17.81 2.31 -31.22
C THR A 37 -17.93 2.26 -29.70
N SER A 38 -18.35 1.12 -29.13
CA SER A 38 -18.46 0.98 -27.67
C SER A 38 -17.10 1.06 -26.97
N ILE A 39 -16.05 0.48 -27.56
CA ILE A 39 -14.68 0.58 -27.02
C ILE A 39 -14.18 2.03 -27.12
N ALA A 40 -14.46 2.73 -28.22
CA ALA A 40 -14.10 4.14 -28.37
C ALA A 40 -14.81 5.03 -27.35
N GLU A 41 -16.08 4.75 -27.06
CA GLU A 41 -16.85 5.41 -26.01
C GLU A 41 -16.23 5.18 -24.62
N ALA A 42 -15.89 3.93 -24.29
CA ALA A 42 -15.21 3.59 -23.04
C ALA A 42 -13.85 4.31 -22.91
N TYR A 43 -13.09 4.41 -24.01
CA TYR A 43 -11.82 5.15 -24.05
C TYR A 43 -12.01 6.65 -23.77
N ASN A 44 -13.05 7.26 -24.34
CA ASN A 44 -13.34 8.68 -24.15
C ASN A 44 -13.83 8.98 -22.72
N ASN A 45 -14.61 8.06 -22.14
CA ASN A 45 -15.12 8.18 -20.76
C ASN A 45 -14.04 8.01 -19.69
N ALA A 46 -12.94 7.31 -19.99
CA ALA A 46 -11.86 7.13 -19.04
C ALA A 46 -11.08 8.44 -18.79
N SER A 47 -10.86 8.80 -17.53
CA SER A 47 -10.14 10.03 -17.14
C SER A 47 -8.63 9.89 -17.21
N HIS A 48 -8.08 8.72 -16.82
CA HIS A 48 -6.64 8.49 -16.74
C HIS A 48 -6.09 7.74 -17.95
N TRP A 49 -4.86 8.08 -18.33
CA TRP A 49 -4.14 7.41 -19.42
C TRP A 49 -3.97 5.91 -19.16
N THR A 50 -3.76 5.48 -17.92
CA THR A 50 -3.60 4.06 -17.58
C THR A 50 -4.81 3.24 -18.02
N ILE A 51 -6.02 3.70 -17.68
CA ILE A 51 -7.28 3.06 -18.06
C ILE A 51 -7.49 3.15 -19.58
N ARG A 52 -7.23 4.31 -20.19
CA ARG A 52 -7.30 4.48 -21.65
C ARG A 52 -6.38 3.51 -22.40
N ARG A 53 -5.17 3.31 -21.89
CA ARG A 53 -4.18 2.35 -22.43
C ARG A 53 -4.69 0.92 -22.31
N GLN A 54 -5.29 0.56 -21.18
CA GLN A 54 -5.88 -0.76 -20.96
C GLN A 54 -7.02 -1.03 -21.95
N ILE A 55 -7.99 -0.11 -22.05
CA ILE A 55 -9.12 -0.22 -22.99
C ILE A 55 -8.61 -0.33 -24.43
N LEU A 56 -7.68 0.55 -24.83
CA LEU A 56 -7.13 0.54 -26.17
C LEU A 56 -6.32 -0.74 -26.47
N SER A 57 -5.66 -1.32 -25.46
CA SER A 57 -4.86 -2.54 -25.62
C SER A 57 -5.70 -3.77 -26.01
N ILE A 58 -7.01 -3.74 -25.75
CA ILE A 58 -7.93 -4.82 -26.15
C ILE A 58 -7.93 -4.99 -27.67
N MET A 59 -7.96 -3.89 -28.43
CA MET A 59 -8.06 -3.90 -29.90
C MET A 59 -6.76 -3.55 -30.62
N ALA A 60 -5.76 -2.98 -29.93
CA ALA A 60 -4.53 -2.47 -30.56
C ALA A 60 -3.67 -3.55 -31.26
N LYS A 61 -3.86 -4.83 -30.92
CA LYS A 61 -3.17 -5.96 -31.56
C LYS A 61 -3.89 -6.50 -32.78
N ASP A 62 -5.22 -6.39 -32.81
CA ASP A 62 -6.07 -7.04 -33.82
C ASP A 62 -6.52 -6.06 -34.91
N VAL A 63 -6.45 -4.75 -34.65
CA VAL A 63 -6.96 -3.71 -35.54
C VAL A 63 -5.86 -2.71 -35.87
N THR A 64 -5.83 -2.25 -37.14
CA THR A 64 -4.84 -1.28 -37.59
C THR A 64 -5.09 0.12 -37.01
N PHE A 65 -4.01 0.91 -36.88
CA PHE A 65 -4.11 2.30 -36.40
C PHE A 65 -5.08 3.15 -37.24
N SER A 66 -5.05 2.99 -38.57
CA SER A 66 -5.92 3.73 -39.48
C SER A 66 -7.40 3.47 -39.21
N THR A 67 -7.76 2.21 -38.95
CA THR A 67 -9.15 1.83 -38.64
C THR A 67 -9.60 2.40 -37.30
N ILE A 68 -8.78 2.31 -36.25
CA ILE A 68 -9.13 2.83 -34.92
C ILE A 68 -9.27 4.35 -34.93
N ARG A 69 -8.42 5.04 -35.70
CA ARG A 69 -8.43 6.50 -35.81
C ARG A 69 -9.76 7.05 -36.36
N ILE A 70 -10.51 6.24 -37.12
CA ILE A 70 -11.86 6.60 -37.59
C ILE A 70 -12.81 6.78 -36.39
N PHE A 71 -12.66 5.98 -35.34
CA PHE A 71 -13.50 6.02 -34.13
C PHE A 71 -12.94 6.94 -33.05
N ILE A 72 -11.62 7.13 -33.00
CA ILE A 72 -10.93 8.00 -32.03
C ILE A 72 -9.99 8.94 -32.81
N PRO A 73 -10.49 10.10 -33.27
CA PRO A 73 -9.72 11.00 -34.14
C PRO A 73 -8.49 11.59 -33.44
N ASP A 74 -8.57 11.81 -32.12
CA ASP A 74 -7.49 12.38 -31.31
C ASP A 74 -6.41 11.35 -30.90
N LEU A 75 -6.49 10.12 -31.41
CA LEU A 75 -5.53 9.07 -31.07
C LEU A 75 -4.20 9.29 -31.79
N THR A 76 -3.12 9.44 -31.02
CA THR A 76 -1.76 9.52 -31.55
C THR A 76 -1.16 8.13 -31.78
N SER A 77 -0.26 8.04 -32.76
CA SER A 77 0.49 6.79 -33.05
C SER A 77 1.27 6.31 -31.82
N HIS A 78 1.83 7.23 -31.03
CA HIS A 78 2.52 6.90 -29.79
C HIS A 78 1.61 6.18 -28.78
N ARG A 79 0.40 6.70 -28.55
CA ARG A 79 -0.58 6.09 -27.63
C ARG A 79 -1.02 4.72 -28.10
N PHE A 80 -1.24 4.56 -29.41
CA PHE A 80 -1.55 3.27 -30.02
C PHE A 80 -0.41 2.26 -29.81
N ASN A 81 0.83 2.64 -30.09
CA ASN A 81 1.99 1.76 -29.89
C ASN A 81 2.22 1.42 -28.41
N MET A 82 1.89 2.34 -27.49
CA MET A 82 1.95 2.07 -26.05
C MET A 82 0.89 1.06 -25.60
N ALA A 83 -0.32 1.14 -26.13
CA ALA A 83 -1.37 0.16 -25.88
C ALA A 83 -1.06 -1.20 -26.50
N ARG A 84 -0.43 -1.23 -27.68
CA ARG A 84 0.04 -2.47 -28.31
C ARG A 84 1.13 -3.15 -27.48
N ARG A 85 2.13 -2.39 -27.03
CA ARG A 85 3.14 -2.90 -26.09
C ARG A 85 2.52 -3.43 -24.80
N HIS A 86 1.54 -2.73 -24.24
CA HIS A 86 0.82 -3.20 -23.06
C HIS A 86 0.15 -4.56 -23.31
N ALA A 87 -0.50 -4.75 -24.46
CA ALA A 87 -1.11 -6.03 -24.83
C ALA A 87 -0.08 -7.17 -24.96
N ASP A 88 1.17 -6.87 -25.35
CA ASP A 88 2.24 -7.86 -25.51
C ASP A 88 2.90 -8.25 -24.18
N PHE A 89 3.11 -7.30 -23.26
CA PHE A 89 3.80 -7.56 -21.99
C PHE A 89 2.86 -7.90 -20.82
N GLU A 90 1.78 -7.14 -20.66
CA GLU A 90 0.85 -7.28 -19.53
C GLU A 90 -0.39 -8.10 -19.91
N GLY A 91 -0.72 -8.13 -21.20
CA GLY A 91 -1.93 -8.74 -21.73
C GLY A 91 -3.02 -7.73 -22.11
N LYS A 92 -3.98 -8.17 -22.92
CA LYS A 92 -5.09 -7.34 -23.40
C LYS A 92 -5.99 -6.94 -22.22
N GLY A 93 -6.12 -5.64 -21.97
CA GLY A 93 -6.98 -5.10 -20.91
C GLY A 93 -6.52 -5.37 -19.47
N ALA A 94 -5.30 -5.89 -19.28
CA ALA A 94 -4.78 -6.21 -17.95
C ALA A 94 -4.63 -4.95 -17.08
N VAL A 95 -5.05 -5.03 -15.82
CA VAL A 95 -4.86 -3.94 -14.87
C VAL A 95 -3.43 -3.99 -14.36
N VAL A 96 -2.61 -3.01 -14.74
CA VAL A 96 -1.29 -2.80 -14.13
C VAL A 96 -1.53 -2.21 -12.75
N ASP A 97 -1.25 -3.00 -11.73
CA ASP A 97 -1.25 -2.53 -10.35
C ASP A 97 -0.08 -1.54 -10.22
N ASP A 98 -0.39 -0.25 -10.19
CA ASP A 98 0.59 0.83 -10.01
C ASP A 98 0.87 1.00 -8.51
N THR A 99 0.98 -0.11 -7.77
CA THR A 99 1.55 -0.14 -6.43
C THR A 99 3.02 0.23 -6.59
N ARG A 100 3.28 1.53 -6.71
CA ARG A 100 4.61 2.11 -6.70
C ARG A 100 5.32 1.52 -5.50
N THR A 101 6.26 0.61 -5.77
CA THR A 101 7.17 0.12 -4.76
C THR A 101 7.77 1.36 -4.11
N PRO A 102 7.62 1.55 -2.78
CA PRO A 102 8.16 2.73 -2.13
C PRO A 102 9.67 2.72 -2.40
N ILE A 103 10.17 3.78 -3.02
CA ILE A 103 11.60 3.92 -3.25
C ILE A 103 12.23 4.09 -1.87
N ILE A 104 12.94 3.07 -1.41
CA ILE A 104 13.73 3.11 -0.18
C ILE A 104 14.91 4.05 -0.45
N ARG A 105 14.91 5.22 0.19
CA ARG A 105 15.94 6.28 0.05
C ARG A 105 16.69 6.50 1.35
N TYR A 106 16.84 5.46 2.15
CA TYR A 106 17.65 5.48 3.37
C TYR A 106 18.62 4.31 3.34
N ASP A 107 19.77 4.50 3.96
CA ASP A 107 20.72 3.43 4.23
C ASP A 107 20.27 2.67 5.49
N ASP A 108 20.32 1.35 5.43
CA ASP A 108 19.79 0.49 6.51
C ASP A 108 20.54 0.71 7.81
N TYR A 109 21.87 0.92 7.75
CA TYR A 109 22.69 1.21 8.91
C TYR A 109 22.29 2.54 9.58
N GLN A 110 21.99 3.57 8.79
CA GLN A 110 21.54 4.86 9.35
C GLN A 110 20.17 4.74 10.06
N LEU A 111 19.29 3.87 9.55
CA LEU A 111 17.99 3.60 10.15
C LEU A 111 18.15 2.82 11.46
N GLU A 112 18.89 1.72 11.42
CA GLU A 112 19.14 0.85 12.58
C GLU A 112 19.80 1.64 13.72
N HIS A 113 20.83 2.42 13.43
CA HIS A 113 21.51 3.27 14.41
C HIS A 113 20.54 4.26 15.09
N PHE A 114 19.59 4.82 14.34
CA PHE A 114 18.57 5.69 14.96
C PHE A 114 17.55 4.89 15.78
N ILE A 115 17.16 3.69 15.35
CA ILE A 115 16.26 2.81 16.10
C ILE A 115 16.91 2.40 17.44
N GLU A 116 18.18 2.02 17.44
CA GLU A 116 18.94 1.71 18.66
C GLU A 116 18.99 2.92 19.60
N PHE A 117 19.24 4.11 19.05
CA PHE A 117 19.24 5.34 19.84
C PHE A 117 17.88 5.60 20.52
N ILE A 118 16.76 5.46 19.81
CA ILE A 118 15.44 5.73 20.39
C ILE A 118 14.98 4.64 21.36
N VAL A 119 15.42 3.39 21.20
CA VAL A 119 15.09 2.29 22.11
C VAL A 119 15.97 2.31 23.38
N SER A 120 17.08 3.06 23.35
CA SER A 120 17.97 3.23 24.50
C SER A 120 17.21 3.66 25.77
N PRO A 121 17.58 3.13 26.96
CA PRO A 121 16.96 3.47 28.25
C PRO A 121 16.99 4.97 28.60
N HIS A 122 17.90 5.72 27.97
CA HIS A 122 18.00 7.17 28.15
C HIS A 122 16.86 7.93 27.46
N ILE A 123 16.28 7.36 26.40
CA ILE A 123 15.24 7.97 25.59
C ILE A 123 13.87 7.36 25.88
N CYS A 124 13.81 6.03 26.04
CA CYS A 124 12.60 5.30 26.37
C CYS A 124 12.68 4.62 27.74
N THR A 125 11.55 4.54 28.42
CA THR A 125 11.38 3.77 29.66
C THR A 125 10.15 2.89 29.53
N ASP A 126 10.26 1.66 30.00
CA ASP A 126 9.16 0.71 29.99
C ASP A 126 8.06 1.16 30.96
N LEU A 127 6.82 1.03 30.53
CA LEU A 127 5.67 1.37 31.34
C LEU A 127 5.43 0.24 32.36
N PRO A 128 5.28 0.54 33.66
CA PRO A 128 5.02 -0.50 34.67
C PRO A 128 3.64 -1.15 34.50
N PHE A 129 2.70 -0.48 33.82
CA PHE A 129 1.34 -0.97 33.58
C PHE A 129 0.89 -0.65 32.15
N GLY A 130 0.82 -1.66 31.30
CA GLY A 130 0.33 -1.57 29.93
C GLY A 130 1.09 -2.52 29.02
N GLU A 131 0.38 -3.48 28.44
CA GLU A 131 0.94 -4.53 27.59
C GLU A 131 0.25 -4.53 26.23
N LYS A 132 1.01 -4.85 25.19
CA LYS A 132 0.51 -5.07 23.84
C LYS A 132 0.68 -6.54 23.48
N GLN A 133 -0.41 -7.15 23.04
CA GLN A 133 -0.41 -8.51 22.49
C GLN A 133 -0.01 -8.46 21.01
N LEU A 134 1.04 -9.18 20.66
CA LEU A 134 1.45 -9.44 19.28
C LEU A 134 1.07 -10.87 18.92
N HIS A 135 0.19 -11.03 17.95
CA HIS A 135 -0.12 -12.33 17.38
C HIS A 135 0.87 -12.63 16.26
N LEU A 136 1.64 -13.70 16.42
CA LEU A 136 2.55 -14.19 15.38
C LEU A 136 1.74 -14.99 14.36
N SER A 137 2.27 -15.09 13.13
CA SER A 137 1.70 -15.94 12.07
C SER A 137 1.69 -17.43 12.44
N THR A 138 2.45 -17.82 13.48
CA THR A 138 2.47 -19.15 14.09
C THR A 138 1.27 -19.42 15.01
N GLY A 139 0.47 -18.41 15.35
CA GLY A 139 -0.65 -18.50 16.28
C GLY A 139 -0.29 -18.21 17.75
N GLU A 140 1.00 -18.00 18.04
CA GLU A 140 1.46 -17.61 19.37
C GLU A 140 1.17 -16.13 19.67
N THR A 141 0.93 -15.80 20.93
CA THR A 141 0.70 -14.42 21.37
C THR A 141 1.81 -13.97 22.32
N LEU A 142 2.55 -12.94 21.93
CA LEU A 142 3.64 -12.38 22.70
C LEU A 142 3.18 -11.09 23.40
N LEU A 143 3.46 -10.98 24.70
CA LEU A 143 3.16 -9.80 25.50
C LEU A 143 4.39 -8.87 25.53
N ILE A 144 4.26 -7.68 24.94
CA ILE A 144 5.31 -6.65 24.96
C ILE A 144 4.86 -5.49 25.86
N PRO A 145 5.70 -5.04 26.81
CA PRO A 145 5.40 -3.85 27.60
C PRO A 145 5.32 -2.62 26.71
N LEU A 146 4.37 -1.73 26.97
CA LEU A 146 4.32 -0.45 26.28
C LEU A 146 5.50 0.42 26.72
N THR A 147 6.18 1.04 25.76
CA THR A 147 7.30 1.96 26.03
C THR A 147 6.82 3.40 26.06
N ILE A 148 7.30 4.18 27.03
CA ILE A 148 7.17 5.63 27.07
C ILE A 148 8.45 6.30 26.55
N ARG A 149 8.30 7.27 25.65
CA ARG A 149 9.35 8.25 25.36
C ARG A 149 9.40 9.32 26.44
N ASN A 150 10.57 9.48 27.05
CA ASN A 150 10.81 10.47 28.10
C ASN A 150 10.87 11.91 27.57
N LEU A 151 11.15 12.07 26.28
CA LEU A 151 11.40 13.36 25.63
C LEU A 151 10.43 13.60 24.47
N ALA A 152 10.19 14.88 24.17
CA ALA A 152 9.44 15.26 23.00
C ALA A 152 10.20 14.88 21.71
N PRO A 153 9.52 14.49 20.61
CA PRO A 153 10.15 14.08 19.36
C PRO A 153 11.22 15.04 18.83
N GLN A 154 10.96 16.35 18.89
CA GLN A 154 11.92 17.39 18.48
C GLN A 154 13.22 17.30 19.29
N ARG A 155 13.11 17.10 20.62
CA ARG A 155 14.27 17.05 21.51
C ARG A 155 15.09 15.78 21.31
N ILE A 156 14.44 14.65 21.03
CA ILE A 156 15.10 13.39 20.69
C ILE A 156 15.97 13.57 19.45
N ILE A 157 15.45 14.24 18.41
CA ILE A 157 16.20 14.48 17.17
C ILE A 157 17.40 15.41 17.40
N GLU A 158 17.23 16.48 18.19
CA GLU A 158 18.35 17.36 18.55
C GLU A 158 19.45 16.61 19.31
N GLN A 159 19.08 15.79 20.29
CA GLN A 159 20.03 14.97 21.03
C GLN A 159 20.72 13.95 20.14
N TYR A 160 19.99 13.33 19.21
CA TYR A 160 20.57 12.40 18.25
C TYR A 160 21.63 13.08 17.38
N TYR A 161 21.36 14.29 16.88
CA TYR A 161 22.35 15.03 16.09
C TYR A 161 23.60 15.40 16.91
N ASN A 162 23.42 15.81 18.17
CA ASN A 162 24.55 16.08 19.05
C ASN A 162 25.36 14.81 19.33
N TYR A 163 24.69 13.70 19.64
CA TYR A 163 25.32 12.39 19.85
C TYR A 163 26.12 11.94 18.63
N CYS A 164 25.54 12.05 17.42
CA CYS A 164 26.23 11.70 16.18
C CYS A 164 27.48 12.56 15.97
N LYS A 165 27.36 13.87 16.20
CA LYS A 165 28.46 14.82 16.04
C LYS A 165 29.58 14.58 17.06
N GLU A 166 29.23 14.27 18.30
CA GLU A 166 30.19 14.04 19.39
C GLU A 166 30.94 12.72 19.23
N TYR A 167 30.24 11.63 18.88
CA TYR A 167 30.84 10.30 18.85
C TYR A 167 31.49 9.96 17.50
N TYR A 168 30.89 10.37 16.39
CA TYR A 168 31.33 10.00 15.04
C TYR A 168 31.94 11.15 14.24
N GLY A 169 31.77 12.40 14.69
CA GLY A 169 32.26 13.58 13.96
C GLY A 169 31.74 13.62 12.52
N ASP A 170 32.65 13.74 11.55
CA ASP A 170 32.33 13.80 10.12
C ASP A 170 32.23 12.42 9.43
N THR A 171 32.50 11.33 10.16
CA THR A 171 32.50 9.97 9.57
C THR A 171 31.10 9.41 9.36
N PHE A 172 30.13 9.87 10.16
CA PHE A 172 28.75 9.45 10.07
C PHE A 172 27.83 10.62 9.75
N ARG A 173 27.07 10.50 8.67
CA ARG A 173 26.03 11.46 8.33
C ARG A 173 24.67 10.90 8.77
N PRO A 174 23.98 11.50 9.75
CA PRO A 174 22.65 11.05 10.15
C PRO A 174 21.58 11.36 9.09
N LEU A 175 20.43 10.69 9.20
CA LEU A 175 19.26 10.94 8.35
C LEU A 175 18.72 12.37 8.51
N GLY A 176 18.01 12.82 7.47
CA GLY A 176 17.34 14.12 7.48
C GLY A 176 16.23 14.18 8.54
N GLN A 177 16.00 15.38 9.09
CA GLN A 177 15.06 15.61 10.18
C GLN A 177 13.64 15.11 9.87
N ILE A 178 13.16 15.32 8.64
CA ILE A 178 11.84 14.84 8.18
C ILE A 178 11.75 13.31 8.24
N THR A 179 12.80 12.62 7.81
CA THR A 179 12.88 11.16 7.85
C THR A 179 12.88 10.65 9.28
N LEU A 180 13.66 11.28 10.17
CA LEU A 180 13.70 10.94 11.60
C LEU A 180 12.33 11.13 12.26
N PHE A 181 11.62 12.22 11.96
CA PHE A 181 10.24 12.40 12.41
C PHE A 181 9.29 11.32 11.88
N SER A 182 9.44 10.92 10.62
CA SER A 182 8.63 9.84 10.05
C SER A 182 8.89 8.51 10.76
N ILE A 183 10.14 8.22 11.12
CA ILE A 183 10.51 7.02 11.88
C ILE A 183 9.89 7.10 13.28
N LEU A 184 9.99 8.24 13.97
CA LEU A 184 9.36 8.43 15.29
C LEU A 184 7.83 8.27 15.24
N ASN A 185 7.18 8.65 14.15
CA ASN A 185 5.74 8.44 13.96
C ASN A 185 5.40 6.97 13.67
N GLY A 186 6.24 6.24 12.93
CA GLY A 186 6.08 4.81 12.68
C GLY A 186 6.28 3.98 13.95
N CYS A 187 7.30 4.31 14.74
CA CYS A 187 7.56 3.71 16.04
C CYS A 187 6.64 4.36 17.10
N THR A 188 5.38 3.94 17.13
CA THR A 188 4.41 4.48 18.08
C THR A 188 4.80 4.14 19.52
N ALA A 189 5.09 5.18 20.30
CA ALA A 189 5.39 5.10 21.73
C ALA A 189 4.61 6.20 22.46
N SER A 190 4.17 5.90 23.68
CA SER A 190 3.47 6.88 24.51
C SER A 190 4.43 8.01 24.88
N ILE A 191 4.00 9.27 24.78
CA ILE A 191 4.83 10.41 25.19
C ILE A 191 4.53 10.71 26.66
N ARG A 192 5.58 10.87 27.48
CA ARG A 192 5.43 11.28 28.88
C ARG A 192 4.84 12.70 28.93
N ARG A 193 3.59 12.83 29.36
CA ARG A 193 2.91 14.14 29.51
C ARG A 193 3.17 14.82 30.86
N SER A 194 3.61 14.07 31.87
CA SER A 194 3.97 14.61 33.19
C SER A 194 5.09 13.76 33.84
N LEU A 195 6.09 14.42 34.41
CA LEU A 195 7.15 13.78 35.20
C LEU A 195 6.61 13.23 36.54
N GLN A 196 5.58 13.91 37.07
CA GLN A 196 5.21 13.90 38.48
C GLN A 196 4.37 12.69 38.92
N GLY A 197 3.90 11.86 37.99
CA GLY A 197 3.03 10.72 38.33
C GLY A 197 3.77 9.52 38.91
N LEU A 198 4.93 9.14 38.35
CA LEU A 198 5.59 7.89 38.72
C LEU A 198 6.19 7.94 40.14
N ASP A 199 6.87 9.04 40.47
CA ASP A 199 7.42 9.25 41.81
C ASP A 199 6.30 9.39 42.84
N SER A 200 5.15 9.98 42.45
CA SER A 200 3.97 10.04 43.32
C SER A 200 3.43 8.65 43.63
N PHE A 201 3.30 7.74 42.65
CA PHE A 201 2.78 6.39 42.94
C PHE A 201 3.73 5.54 43.77
N SER A 202 5.05 5.61 43.52
CA SER A 202 6.02 4.88 44.34
C SER A 202 6.11 5.47 45.75
N ALA A 203 6.06 6.80 45.89
CA ALA A 203 6.05 7.46 47.19
C ALA A 203 4.73 7.17 47.94
N GLU A 204 3.59 7.32 47.28
CA GLU A 204 2.25 7.06 47.84
C GLU A 204 2.10 5.59 48.24
N GLY A 205 2.58 4.67 47.42
CA GLY A 205 2.67 3.25 47.74
C GLY A 205 3.51 3.00 49.00
N SER A 206 4.73 3.55 49.06
CA SER A 206 5.59 3.44 50.25
C SER A 206 4.90 4.00 51.49
N THR A 207 4.32 5.21 51.40
CA THR A 207 3.61 5.82 52.53
C THR A 207 2.40 5.00 52.98
N SER A 208 1.70 4.35 52.05
CA SER A 208 0.54 3.50 52.38
C SER A 208 0.97 2.24 53.11
N PHE A 209 2.08 1.62 52.70
CA PHE A 209 2.67 0.49 53.42
C PHE A 209 3.23 0.89 54.79
N ASP A 210 3.85 2.06 54.90
CA ASP A 210 4.30 2.60 56.18
C ASP A 210 3.12 2.83 57.14
N LEU A 211 1.99 3.33 56.64
CA LEU A 211 0.76 3.49 57.41
C LEU A 211 0.17 2.14 57.85
N LEU A 212 0.12 1.15 56.95
CA LEU A 212 -0.34 -0.19 57.31
C LEU A 212 0.56 -0.83 58.37
N THR A 213 1.87 -0.67 58.24
CA THR A 213 2.85 -1.17 59.22
C THR A 213 2.64 -0.53 60.58
N SER A 214 2.44 0.79 60.62
CA SER A 214 2.11 1.53 61.84
C SER A 214 0.79 1.06 62.48
N ILE A 215 -0.24 0.77 61.67
CA ILE A 215 -1.51 0.22 62.18
C ILE A 215 -1.29 -1.18 62.77
N VAL A 216 -0.52 -2.04 62.09
CA VAL A 216 -0.21 -3.40 62.57
C VAL A 216 0.59 -3.35 63.87
N ASP A 217 1.58 -2.47 63.98
CA ASP A 217 2.35 -2.26 65.22
C ASP A 217 1.45 -1.71 66.35
N GLY A 218 0.52 -0.83 66.02
CA GLY A 218 -0.51 -0.33 66.94
C GLY A 218 -1.44 -1.43 67.45
N LEU A 219 -1.85 -2.35 66.59
CA LEU A 219 -2.69 -3.50 66.96
C LEU A 219 -1.91 -4.54 67.79
N SER A 220 -0.63 -4.71 67.49
CA SER A 220 0.30 -5.57 68.24
C SER A 220 0.50 -5.03 69.67
N THR A 221 0.72 -3.72 69.81
CA THR A 221 0.86 -3.06 71.12
C THR A 221 -0.44 -3.06 71.95
N LEU A 222 -1.60 -3.11 71.30
CA LEU A 222 -2.91 -3.25 71.95
C LEU A 222 -3.28 -4.71 72.29
N GLY A 223 -2.41 -5.69 71.96
CA GLY A 223 -2.59 -7.09 72.33
C GLY A 223 -3.69 -7.83 71.55
N ILE A 224 -4.07 -7.34 70.37
CA ILE A 224 -5.15 -7.92 69.55
C ILE A 224 -4.68 -9.15 68.75
N PHE A 225 -3.37 -9.42 68.72
CA PHE A 225 -2.78 -10.66 68.22
C PHE A 225 -2.04 -11.37 69.36
N CYS A 226 -2.66 -12.43 69.89
CA CYS A 226 -1.99 -13.57 70.53
C CYS A 226 -1.87 -14.70 69.50
#